data_AF-A0A949MG91-F1
#
_entry.id   AF-A0A949MG91-F1
#
_cell.length_a   1.000
_cell.length_b   1.000
_cell.length_c   1.000
_cell.angle_alpha   90.00
_cell.angle_beta   90.00
_cell.angle_gamma   90.00
#
_symmetry.space_group_name_H-M   'P 1'
#
loop_
_entity.id
_entity.type
_entity.pdbx_description
1 polymer ?
#
loop_
_entity_poly.entity_id
_entity_poly.type
_entity_poly.pdbx_seq_one_letter_code
_entity_poly.pdbx_strand_id
1 'polypeptide(L)'
;MPATASFIRLPKEELSELASAAGGDDQQGLADFLAANGTSVVEFDEDGDIFSVLLPVLADDYDIDLETSENAIVAELAEATDALVVILTQEDQKKYLEQLDPENFSAEELDEAYADFTEDEEAGAGEAMLAGLTALYQAMQEVDSDHVVVIVVA
;
A
#
# COMPACT_ATOMS: atom_id res chain seq x y z
N MET A 1 -12.66 13.64 -5.73
CA MET A 1 -11.33 13.58 -6.36
C MET A 1 -10.91 12.13 -6.23
N PRO A 2 -10.23 11.55 -7.22
CA PRO A 2 -9.68 10.20 -7.04
C PRO A 2 -8.78 10.18 -5.81
N ALA A 3 -8.76 9.07 -5.08
CA ALA A 3 -7.83 8.91 -3.99
C ALA A 3 -6.40 8.82 -4.54
N THR A 4 -5.40 9.16 -3.74
CA THR A 4 -3.98 9.09 -4.12
C THR A 4 -3.26 8.08 -3.26
N ALA A 5 -2.66 7.05 -3.87
CA ALA A 5 -1.78 6.12 -3.18
C ALA A 5 -0.32 6.62 -3.24
N SER A 6 0.28 6.84 -2.08
CA SER A 6 1.67 7.30 -1.94
C SER A 6 2.54 6.21 -1.33
N PHE A 7 3.72 5.96 -1.91
CA PHE A 7 4.65 4.91 -1.48
C PHE A 7 5.95 5.54 -0.96
N ILE A 8 6.14 5.50 0.36
CA ILE A 8 7.16 6.29 1.03
C ILE A 8 8.09 5.37 1.81
N ARG A 9 9.37 5.33 1.41
CA ARG A 9 10.41 4.63 2.17
C ARG A 9 10.75 5.43 3.42
N LEU A 10 10.76 4.74 4.56
CA LEU A 10 11.03 5.32 5.87
C LEU A 10 12.03 4.43 6.65
N PRO A 11 12.99 5.01 7.38
CA PRO A 11 13.80 4.24 8.33
C PRO A 11 12.92 3.59 9.40
N LYS A 12 13.20 2.34 9.77
CA LYS A 12 12.43 1.61 10.78
C LYS A 12 12.44 2.28 12.16
N GLU A 13 13.52 2.98 12.49
CA GLU A 13 13.64 3.71 13.76
C GLU A 13 12.62 4.86 13.88
N GLU A 14 12.17 5.40 12.75
CA GLU A 14 11.19 6.49 12.68
C GLU A 14 9.74 6.00 12.80
N LEU A 15 9.48 4.68 12.76
CA LEU A 15 8.12 4.13 12.83
C LEU A 15 7.40 4.49 14.15
N SER A 16 8.11 4.53 15.27
CA SER A 16 7.51 4.94 16.55
C SER A 16 7.13 6.42 16.57
N GLU A 17 7.89 7.25 15.86
CA GLU A 17 7.59 8.68 15.72
C GLU A 17 6.45 8.91 14.74
N LEU A 18 6.34 8.07 13.69
CA LEU A 18 5.21 8.06 12.75
C LEU A 18 3.86 7.87 13.46
N ALA A 19 3.75 6.88 14.36
CA ALA A 19 2.55 6.65 15.17
C ALA A 19 2.17 7.87 16.02
N SER A 20 3.19 8.48 16.64
CA SER A 20 3.01 9.68 17.47
C SER A 20 2.58 10.90 16.64
N ALA A 21 3.09 11.03 15.41
CA ALA A 21 2.73 12.08 14.49
C ALA A 21 1.30 11.92 13.96
N ALA A 22 0.86 10.68 13.72
CA ALA A 22 -0.51 10.38 13.28
C ALA A 22 -1.54 10.64 14.40
N GLY A 23 -1.22 10.34 15.65
CA GLY A 23 -2.11 10.54 16.80
C GLY A 23 -2.19 11.98 17.34
N GLY A 24 -1.48 12.93 16.74
CA GLY A 24 -1.60 14.35 17.08
C GLY A 24 -2.91 14.97 16.56
N ASP A 25 -3.36 16.08 17.15
CA ASP A 25 -4.60 16.81 16.76
C ASP A 25 -4.62 17.31 15.29
N ASP A 26 -3.53 17.18 14.54
CA ASP A 26 -3.39 17.66 13.16
C ASP A 26 -3.21 16.49 12.18
N GLN A 27 -4.23 16.20 11.35
CA GLN A 27 -4.15 15.27 10.21
C GLN A 27 -3.03 15.62 9.21
N GLN A 28 -2.52 16.86 9.23
CA GLN A 28 -1.34 17.28 8.46
C GLN A 28 -0.03 16.68 9.00
N GLY A 29 0.00 16.21 10.24
CA GLY A 29 1.20 15.67 10.90
C GLY A 29 1.76 14.43 10.21
N LEU A 30 0.91 13.48 9.80
CA LEU A 30 1.38 12.25 9.15
C LEU A 30 2.01 12.54 7.78
N ALA A 31 1.30 13.29 6.93
CA ALA A 31 1.78 13.63 5.60
C ALA A 31 3.06 14.50 5.65
N ASP A 32 3.09 15.50 6.55
CA ASP A 32 4.27 16.36 6.74
C ASP A 32 5.46 15.57 7.31
N PHE A 33 5.21 14.63 8.23
CA PHE A 33 6.25 13.76 8.79
C PHE A 33 6.85 12.85 7.71
N LEU A 34 5.99 12.20 6.91
CA LEU A 34 6.41 11.34 5.81
C LEU A 34 7.16 12.15 4.73
N ALA A 35 6.75 13.39 4.45
CA ALA A 35 7.46 14.26 3.53
C ALA A 35 8.83 14.75 4.07
N ALA A 36 8.96 14.89 5.39
CA ALA A 36 10.19 15.36 6.03
C ALA A 36 11.22 14.24 6.26
N ASN A 37 10.76 13.04 6.60
CA ASN A 37 11.60 11.93 7.04
C ASN A 37 11.63 10.76 6.06
N GLY A 38 10.71 10.72 5.10
CA GLY A 38 10.60 9.68 4.10
C GLY A 38 11.12 10.09 2.73
N THR A 39 11.17 9.12 1.82
CA THR A 39 11.49 9.34 0.40
C THR A 39 10.45 8.61 -0.44
N SER A 40 9.77 9.32 -1.34
CA SER A 40 8.87 8.68 -2.31
C SER A 40 9.69 7.74 -3.19
N VAL A 41 9.25 6.49 -3.28
CA VAL A 41 9.96 5.44 -4.05
C VAL A 41 9.22 5.02 -5.31
N VAL A 42 7.92 5.28 -5.38
CA VAL A 42 7.09 4.94 -6.54
C VAL A 42 6.09 6.06 -6.78
N GLU A 43 5.93 6.43 -8.05
CA GLU A 43 4.84 7.29 -8.51
C GLU A 43 3.70 6.39 -9.00
N PHE A 44 2.52 6.54 -8.40
CA PHE A 44 1.30 5.85 -8.80
C PHE A 44 0.29 6.90 -9.24
N ASP A 45 0.03 6.95 -10.55
CA ASP A 45 -0.79 7.99 -11.18
C ASP A 45 -2.27 7.57 -11.37
N GLU A 46 -2.60 6.33 -11.01
CA GLU A 46 -3.96 5.77 -11.11
C GLU A 46 -4.78 6.07 -9.85
N ASP A 47 -6.06 5.71 -9.88
CA ASP A 47 -6.97 5.96 -8.75
C ASP A 47 -6.61 5.10 -7.53
N GLY A 48 -6.35 5.76 -6.39
CA GLY A 48 -6.11 5.11 -5.11
C GLY A 48 -7.30 4.27 -4.62
N ASP A 49 -8.52 4.54 -5.09
CA ASP A 49 -9.69 3.72 -4.76
C ASP A 49 -9.57 2.33 -5.40
N ILE A 50 -9.07 2.22 -6.64
CA ILE A 50 -8.78 0.94 -7.30
C ILE A 50 -7.64 0.22 -6.57
N PHE A 51 -6.61 0.96 -6.14
CA PHE A 51 -5.54 0.40 -5.32
C PHE A 51 -6.06 -0.16 -3.97
N SER A 52 -7.05 0.50 -3.37
CA SER A 52 -7.67 0.03 -2.12
C SER A 52 -8.46 -1.25 -2.32
N VAL A 53 -8.99 -1.50 -3.52
CA VAL A 53 -9.63 -2.77 -3.90
C VAL A 53 -8.61 -3.86 -4.26
N LEU A 54 -7.45 -3.48 -4.81
CA LEU A 54 -6.38 -4.43 -5.11
C LEU A 54 -5.92 -5.21 -3.88
N LEU A 55 -5.79 -4.55 -2.73
CA LEU A 55 -5.30 -5.19 -1.50
C LEU A 55 -6.16 -6.37 -1.02
N PRO A 56 -7.50 -6.24 -0.86
CA PRO A 56 -8.34 -7.36 -0.49
C PRO A 56 -8.44 -8.42 -1.60
N VAL A 57 -8.39 -8.04 -2.88
CA VAL A 57 -8.31 -9.01 -3.99
C VAL A 57 -7.05 -9.88 -3.87
N LEU A 58 -5.90 -9.29 -3.55
CA LEU A 58 -4.66 -10.02 -3.33
C LEU A 58 -4.75 -10.97 -2.12
N ALA A 59 -5.44 -10.56 -1.06
CA ALA A 59 -5.64 -11.40 0.11
C ALA A 59 -6.57 -12.59 -0.19
N ASP A 60 -7.72 -12.34 -0.82
CA ASP A 60 -8.78 -13.35 -1.02
C ASP A 60 -8.45 -14.35 -2.13
N ASP A 61 -7.94 -13.87 -3.27
CA ASP A 61 -7.74 -14.71 -4.47
C ASP A 61 -6.31 -15.27 -4.57
N TYR A 62 -5.33 -14.57 -4.00
CA TYR A 62 -3.91 -14.89 -4.15
C TYR A 62 -3.20 -15.28 -2.84
N ASP A 63 -3.90 -15.26 -1.69
CA ASP A 63 -3.32 -15.54 -0.35
C ASP A 63 -2.15 -14.59 0.00
N ILE A 64 -2.18 -13.36 -0.54
CA ILE A 64 -1.21 -12.29 -0.32
C ILE A 64 -1.86 -11.22 0.56
N ASP A 65 -1.83 -11.45 1.87
CA ASP A 65 -2.32 -10.48 2.85
C ASP A 65 -1.22 -9.49 3.24
N LEU A 66 -1.39 -8.23 2.83
CA LEU A 66 -0.53 -7.08 3.16
C LEU A 66 -1.21 -6.10 4.13
N GLU A 67 -2.53 -6.18 4.30
CA GLU A 67 -3.30 -5.26 5.15
C GLU A 67 -3.15 -5.59 6.63
N THR A 68 -2.95 -6.87 6.96
CA THR A 68 -2.84 -7.34 8.35
C THR A 68 -1.40 -7.46 8.86
N SER A 69 -0.47 -6.70 8.25
CA SER A 69 0.94 -6.63 8.67
C SER A 69 1.08 -6.74 10.19
N GLU A 70 1.90 -7.68 10.68
CA GLU A 70 2.08 -7.97 12.12
C GLU A 70 2.69 -6.79 12.91
N ASN A 71 2.89 -5.64 12.25
CA ASN A 71 3.38 -4.43 12.84
C ASN A 71 2.30 -3.76 13.70
N ALA A 72 2.51 -3.76 15.01
CA ALA A 72 1.62 -3.14 16.00
C ALA A 72 1.25 -1.67 15.69
N ILE A 73 2.11 -0.95 14.97
CA ILE A 73 1.90 0.45 14.61
C ILE A 73 0.80 0.62 13.55
N VAL A 74 0.54 -0.38 12.70
CA VAL A 74 -0.51 -0.29 11.67
C VAL A 74 -1.88 -0.08 12.30
N ALA A 75 -2.18 -0.78 13.40
CA ALA A 75 -3.42 -0.60 14.14
C ALA A 75 -3.53 0.81 14.75
N GLU A 76 -2.43 1.34 15.30
CA GLU A 76 -2.39 2.70 15.85
C GLU A 76 -2.62 3.76 14.76
N LEU A 77 -2.05 3.57 13.57
CA LEU A 77 -2.23 4.48 12.43
C LEU A 77 -3.66 4.41 11.85
N ALA A 78 -4.25 3.22 11.79
CA ALA A 78 -5.62 3.02 11.34
C ALA A 78 -6.65 3.64 12.32
N GLU A 79 -6.36 3.65 13.63
CA GLU A 79 -7.22 4.34 14.62
C GLU A 79 -7.03 5.87 14.58
N ALA A 80 -5.82 6.33 14.26
CA ALA A 80 -5.47 7.75 14.28
C ALA A 80 -5.82 8.50 12.99
N THR A 81 -6.00 7.79 11.88
CA THR A 81 -6.23 8.39 10.56
C THR A 81 -7.47 7.82 9.88
N ASP A 82 -8.15 8.65 9.07
CA ASP A 82 -9.24 8.20 8.20
C ASP A 82 -8.71 7.59 6.88
N ALA A 83 -7.38 7.44 6.75
CA ALA A 83 -6.70 6.97 5.54
C ALA A 83 -6.35 5.48 5.65
N LEU A 84 -6.27 4.79 4.51
CA LEU A 84 -5.72 3.44 4.47
C LEU A 84 -4.20 3.52 4.58
N VAL A 85 -3.63 2.86 5.59
CA VAL A 85 -2.18 2.83 5.80
C VAL A 85 -1.68 1.39 5.85
N VAL A 86 -0.71 1.08 4.99
CA VAL A 86 -0.05 -0.23 4.92
C VAL A 86 1.45 -0.03 5.15
N ILE A 87 2.09 -0.95 5.89
CA ILE A 87 3.54 -0.94 6.11
C ILE A 87 4.14 -2.22 5.57
N LEU A 88 4.90 -2.10 4.47
CA LEU A 88 5.66 -3.19 3.88
C LEU A 88 6.94 -3.42 4.69
N THR A 89 7.07 -4.63 5.24
CA THR A 89 8.20 -5.04 6.08
C THR A 89 9.11 -6.04 5.36
N GLN A 90 10.29 -6.27 5.93
CA GLN A 90 11.22 -7.26 5.37
C GLN A 90 10.62 -8.69 5.43
N GLU A 91 9.71 -8.94 6.37
CA GLU A 91 9.01 -10.22 6.46
C GLU A 91 8.04 -10.38 5.30
N ASP A 92 7.29 -9.33 4.97
CA ASP A 92 6.40 -9.29 3.80
C ASP A 92 7.21 -9.46 2.50
N GLN A 93 8.35 -8.77 2.38
CA GLN A 93 9.24 -8.92 1.23
C GLN A 93 9.66 -10.37 1.03
N LYS A 94 10.13 -11.03 2.09
CA LYS A 94 10.58 -12.44 2.00
C LYS A 94 9.44 -13.39 1.66
N LYS A 95 8.21 -13.07 2.06
CA LYS A 95 7.04 -13.93 1.90
C LYS A 95 6.37 -13.76 0.53
N TYR A 96 6.26 -12.52 0.05
CA TYR A 96 5.37 -12.19 -1.06
C TYR A 96 6.06 -11.58 -2.29
N LEU A 97 7.32 -11.16 -2.22
CA LEU A 97 7.96 -10.45 -3.34
C LEU A 97 7.91 -11.24 -4.66
N GLU A 98 8.19 -12.54 -4.64
CA GLU A 98 8.13 -13.37 -5.85
C GLU A 98 6.70 -13.59 -6.35
N GLN A 99 5.72 -13.55 -5.45
CA GLN A 99 4.30 -13.74 -5.79
C GLN A 99 3.71 -12.46 -6.40
N LEU A 100 4.15 -11.30 -5.92
CA LEU A 100 3.78 -9.97 -6.40
C LEU A 100 4.42 -9.58 -7.74
N ASP A 101 5.22 -10.46 -8.36
CA ASP A 101 5.83 -10.16 -9.66
C ASP A 101 4.72 -9.86 -10.69
N PRO A 102 4.69 -8.66 -11.30
CA PRO A 102 3.65 -8.29 -12.25
C PRO A 102 3.56 -9.22 -13.46
N GLU A 103 4.63 -9.96 -13.80
CA GLU A 103 4.60 -10.96 -14.86
C GLU A 103 3.70 -12.18 -14.53
N ASN A 104 3.33 -12.36 -13.26
CA ASN A 104 2.39 -13.40 -12.83
C ASN A 104 0.92 -13.01 -13.04
N PHE A 105 0.64 -11.75 -13.43
CA PHE A 105 -0.71 -11.22 -13.56
C PHE A 105 -0.97 -10.66 -14.96
N SER A 106 -2.24 -10.53 -15.29
CA SER A 106 -2.76 -9.98 -16.53
C SER A 106 -3.87 -9.00 -16.22
N ALA A 107 -4.00 -7.97 -17.06
CA ALA A 107 -5.06 -6.98 -16.87
C ALA A 107 -6.46 -7.63 -16.99
N GLU A 108 -6.62 -8.64 -17.84
CA GLU A 108 -7.90 -9.35 -18.04
C GLU A 108 -8.35 -10.08 -16.78
N GLU A 109 -7.45 -10.79 -16.08
CA GLU A 109 -7.84 -11.49 -14.84
C GLU A 109 -8.08 -10.53 -13.67
N LEU A 110 -7.39 -9.38 -13.66
CA LEU A 110 -7.59 -8.34 -12.65
C LEU A 110 -8.88 -7.55 -12.87
N ASP A 111 -9.31 -7.33 -14.11
CA ASP A 111 -10.63 -6.79 -14.42
C ASP A 111 -11.74 -7.70 -13.88
N GLU A 112 -11.61 -9.01 -14.09
CA GLU A 112 -12.56 -10.01 -13.57
C GLU A 112 -12.57 -10.01 -12.03
N ALA A 113 -11.40 -10.01 -11.39
CA ALA A 113 -11.30 -9.97 -9.93
C ALA A 113 -11.88 -8.67 -9.32
N TYR A 114 -11.64 -7.52 -9.95
CA TYR A 114 -12.24 -6.25 -9.53
C TYR A 114 -13.77 -6.30 -9.60
N ALA A 115 -14.31 -6.81 -10.71
CA ALA A 115 -15.76 -6.89 -10.89
C ALA A 115 -16.42 -7.87 -9.91
N ASP A 116 -15.77 -9.00 -9.64
CA ASP A 116 -16.23 -9.97 -8.66
C ASP A 116 -16.23 -9.40 -7.23
N PHE A 117 -15.22 -8.59 -6.88
CA PHE A 117 -15.12 -7.97 -5.55
C PHE A 117 -16.09 -6.80 -5.36
N THR A 118 -16.18 -5.91 -6.34
CA THR A 118 -16.98 -4.67 -6.24
C THR A 118 -18.44 -4.84 -6.65
N GLU A 119 -18.77 -5.97 -7.28
CA GLU A 119 -20.04 -6.20 -8.00
C GLU A 119 -20.29 -5.16 -9.13
N ASP A 120 -19.26 -4.46 -9.62
CA ASP A 120 -19.35 -3.44 -10.68
C ASP A 120 -18.23 -3.58 -11.73
N GLU A 121 -18.55 -3.22 -12.97
CA GLU A 121 -17.59 -3.22 -14.08
C GLU A 121 -17.03 -1.81 -14.28
N GLU A 122 -15.72 -1.64 -14.05
CA GLU A 122 -15.03 -0.38 -14.32
C GLU A 122 -14.00 -0.56 -15.43
N ALA A 123 -14.19 0.19 -16.53
CA ALA A 123 -13.32 0.08 -17.68
C ALA A 123 -11.89 0.51 -17.35
N GLY A 124 -10.93 -0.41 -17.46
CA GLY A 124 -9.52 -0.16 -17.18
C GLY A 124 -9.11 -0.44 -15.73
N ALA A 125 -10.00 -1.00 -14.90
CA ALA A 125 -9.68 -1.37 -13.53
C ALA A 125 -8.52 -2.35 -13.45
N GLY A 126 -8.48 -3.35 -14.34
CA GLY A 126 -7.41 -4.33 -14.41
C GLY A 126 -6.05 -3.74 -14.83
N GLU A 127 -6.03 -2.74 -15.72
CA GLU A 127 -4.81 -2.01 -16.06
C GLU A 127 -4.31 -1.19 -14.86
N ALA A 128 -5.22 -0.51 -14.15
CA ALA A 128 -4.90 0.25 -12.94
C ALA A 128 -4.45 -0.65 -11.78
N MET A 129 -5.06 -1.82 -11.60
CA MET A 129 -4.63 -2.84 -10.65
C MET A 129 -3.26 -3.39 -11.00
N LEU A 130 -2.97 -3.65 -12.27
CA LEU A 130 -1.64 -4.10 -12.70
C LEU A 130 -0.57 -3.03 -12.46
N ALA A 131 -0.91 -1.75 -12.64
CA ALA A 131 -0.06 -0.63 -12.24
C ALA A 131 0.15 -0.62 -10.71
N GLY A 132 -0.89 -0.91 -9.92
CA GLY A 132 -0.83 -1.03 -8.47
C GLY A 132 0.07 -2.19 -8.01
N LEU A 133 -0.02 -3.34 -8.66
CA LEU A 133 0.86 -4.49 -8.46
C LEU A 133 2.31 -4.15 -8.79
N THR A 134 2.52 -3.47 -9.92
CA THR A 134 3.85 -3.00 -10.31
C THR A 134 4.42 -2.03 -9.27
N ALA A 135 3.59 -1.13 -8.74
CA ALA A 135 3.98 -0.22 -7.68
C ALA A 135 4.32 -0.95 -6.38
N LEU A 136 3.50 -1.92 -5.96
CA LEU A 136 3.75 -2.78 -4.80
C LEU A 136 5.06 -3.57 -4.96
N TYR A 137 5.29 -4.17 -6.12
CA TYR A 137 6.49 -4.92 -6.41
C TYR A 137 7.76 -4.06 -6.35
N GLN A 138 7.71 -2.83 -6.89
CA GLN A 138 8.82 -1.88 -6.79
C GLN A 138 9.04 -1.41 -5.35
N ALA A 139 7.96 -1.05 -4.65
CA ALA A 139 8.01 -0.66 -3.24
C ALA A 139 8.60 -1.78 -2.36
N MET A 140 8.21 -3.03 -2.59
CA MET A 140 8.69 -4.19 -1.85
C MET A 140 10.21 -4.43 -2.04
N GLN A 141 10.78 -4.04 -3.18
CA GLN A 141 12.23 -4.11 -3.42
C GLN A 141 13.03 -3.06 -2.63
N GLU A 142 12.39 -1.95 -2.23
CA GLU A 142 13.03 -0.89 -1.44
C GLU A 142 13.06 -1.19 0.07
N VAL A 143 12.40 -2.27 0.50
CA VAL A 143 12.39 -2.73 1.88
C VAL A 143 13.66 -3.50 2.22
N ASP A 144 14.26 -3.21 3.37
CA ASP A 144 15.48 -3.87 3.83
C ASP A 144 15.51 -4.08 5.35
N SER A 145 16.68 -4.39 5.93
CA SER A 145 16.83 -4.56 7.37
C SER A 145 16.53 -3.30 8.17
N ASP A 146 16.77 -2.13 7.59
CA ASP A 146 16.80 -0.82 8.22
C ASP A 146 15.64 0.08 7.75
N HIS A 147 15.01 -0.25 6.63
CA HIS A 147 13.91 0.53 6.03
C HIS A 147 12.65 -0.30 5.82
N VAL A 148 11.52 0.39 5.87
CA VAL A 148 10.19 -0.08 5.44
C VAL A 148 9.65 0.84 4.37
N VAL A 149 8.59 0.42 3.70
CA VAL A 149 7.79 1.33 2.87
C VAL A 149 6.41 1.47 3.49
N VAL A 150 6.01 2.72 3.73
CA VAL A 150 4.68 3.10 4.20
C VAL A 150 3.88 3.52 2.99
N ILE A 151 2.72 2.89 2.81
CA ILE A 151 1.75 3.21 1.77
C ILE A 151 0.58 3.92 2.43
N VAL A 152 0.19 5.07 1.89
CA VAL A 152 -0.96 5.84 2.36
C VAL A 152 -1.89 6.10 1.20
N VAL A 153 -3.17 5.77 1.36
CA VAL A 153 -4.23 6.09 0.40
C VAL A 153 -5.20 7.09 1.04
N ALA A 154 -5.33 8.27 0.44
CA ALA A 154 -6.13 9.39 0.96
C ALA A 154 -6.71 10.29 -0.16
#